data_AF-A0A959I8W2-F1
#
_entry.id   AF-A0A959I8W2-F1
#
_cell.length_a   1.000
_cell.length_b   1.000
_cell.length_c   1.000
_cell.angle_alpha   90.00
_cell.angle_beta   90.00
_cell.angle_gamma   90.00
#
_symmetry.space_group_name_H-M   'P 1'
#
loop_
_entity.id
_entity.type
_entity.pdbx_description
1 polymer ?
#
loop_
_entity_poly.entity_id
_entity_poly.type
_entity_poly.pdbx_seq_one_letter_code
_entity_poly.pdbx_strand_id
1 'polypeptide(L)'
;AGNPLVNTVVNTGPALASGSSLWPPSPYSTCKPITLRLGSPDVEIRINETTDAILPRDNPTDDYLTWAPTYALARLSTPMGSDVDVVLTNDAPNIGGNVRFAAFADPWPANTTATASTLLLTLPADGSWVPFIIAGEYGTPSINDKDAIIEAHQTNAAGPILGTKALMVRVRKNANTLTNSERDRFLFAWQKFRKKVGGLNYVVVQEMHRLASTAGDEAHMQPAFLTWHRAFLLLVERELQQIDPSVALHYWDWDAAAPYIFTEDFMGAPGAGGFVAEPQFSPTNPLIGWDTDLPFSGGELRRNTDDHTLDPGSNMKPLDDPVDPSLIDFTDYGPTSSSVFAVNSFSDDVEKSSHNPG
;
A
#
# COMPACT_ATOMS: atom_id res chain seq x y z
N ALA A 1 22.49 17.67 50.38
CA ALA A 1 23.26 16.49 49.96
C ALA A 1 22.27 15.35 49.70
N GLY A 2 21.91 15.16 48.45
CA GLY A 2 21.08 14.06 47.98
C GLY A 2 21.43 13.87 46.52
N ASN A 3 22.27 12.88 46.24
CA ASN A 3 22.66 12.55 44.88
C ASN A 3 21.41 12.16 44.10
N PRO A 4 21.09 12.81 42.96
CA PRO A 4 20.14 12.23 42.03
C PRO A 4 20.77 10.93 41.50
N LEU A 5 20.06 9.82 41.70
CA LEU A 5 20.43 8.53 41.16
C LEU A 5 20.46 8.65 39.63
N VAL A 6 21.67 8.68 39.08
CA VAL A 6 21.93 8.52 37.66
C VAL A 6 21.50 7.10 37.32
N ASN A 7 20.30 6.96 36.76
CA ASN A 7 19.92 5.72 36.09
C ASN A 7 20.68 5.70 34.76
N THR A 8 21.93 5.25 34.82
CA THR A 8 22.71 4.82 33.65
C THR A 8 22.03 3.59 33.07
N VAL A 9 20.95 3.80 32.31
CA VAL A 9 20.50 2.82 31.33
C VAL A 9 21.36 3.05 30.11
N VAL A 10 22.57 2.46 30.13
CA VAL A 10 23.28 2.19 28.89
C VAL A 10 22.42 1.14 28.18
N ASN A 11 21.71 1.55 27.14
CA ASN A 11 20.91 0.62 26.36
C ASN A 11 21.85 -0.21 25.48
N THR A 12 22.40 -1.28 26.06
CA THR A 12 23.17 -2.32 25.35
C THR A 12 22.29 -3.49 24.94
N GLY A 13 20.97 -3.32 24.92
CA GLY A 13 20.04 -4.34 24.44
C GLY A 13 19.92 -4.31 22.91
N PRO A 14 19.82 -5.46 22.23
CA PRO A 14 19.46 -5.49 20.81
C PRO A 14 18.10 -4.80 20.60
N ALA A 15 17.93 -4.16 19.43
CA ALA A 15 16.68 -3.53 19.02
C ALA A 15 15.49 -4.50 19.25
N LEU A 16 14.47 -4.05 19.98
CA LEU A 16 13.23 -4.79 20.12
C LEU A 16 12.44 -4.61 18.82
N ALA A 17 12.21 -5.70 18.08
CA ALA A 17 11.33 -5.69 16.91
C ALA A 17 9.88 -5.47 17.37
N SER A 18 9.21 -4.45 16.83
CA SER A 18 7.75 -4.37 16.87
C SER A 18 7.17 -5.42 15.92
N GLY A 19 6.29 -6.29 16.41
CA GLY A 19 5.48 -7.18 15.56
C GLY A 19 6.08 -8.56 15.28
N SER A 20 6.16 -9.42 16.30
CA SER A 20 6.35 -10.86 16.07
C SER A 20 5.06 -11.49 15.54
N SER A 21 4.91 -11.56 14.22
CA SER A 21 3.90 -12.40 13.55
C SER A 21 4.36 -13.86 13.52
N LEU A 22 3.51 -14.79 13.99
CA LEU A 22 3.72 -16.22 13.84
C LEU A 22 3.41 -16.63 12.39
N TRP A 23 4.48 -16.88 11.64
CA TRP A 23 4.51 -17.40 10.26
C TRP A 23 4.14 -16.38 9.16
N PRO A 24 4.90 -16.33 8.05
CA PRO A 24 6.10 -17.12 7.80
C PRO A 24 7.30 -16.61 8.61
N PRO A 25 8.32 -17.46 8.83
CA PRO A 25 9.50 -17.05 9.57
C PRO A 25 10.26 -16.00 8.76
N SER A 26 11.14 -15.29 9.48
CA SER A 26 12.24 -14.49 8.97
C SER A 26 12.70 -14.87 7.54
N PRO A 27 12.96 -13.90 6.66
CA PRO A 27 13.32 -12.54 7.03
C PRO A 27 12.22 -11.54 6.70
N TYR A 28 11.48 -11.13 7.73
CA TYR A 28 11.19 -9.71 7.83
C TYR A 28 12.56 -9.04 8.02
N SER A 29 12.99 -8.24 7.06
CA SER A 29 14.08 -7.31 7.31
C SER A 29 13.64 -6.45 8.49
N THR A 30 14.46 -6.35 9.53
CA THR A 30 14.15 -5.48 10.65
C THR A 30 13.93 -4.07 10.14
N CYS A 31 12.90 -3.37 10.64
CA CYS A 31 12.69 -1.95 10.38
C CYS A 31 14.00 -1.19 10.57
N LYS A 32 14.20 -0.09 9.81
CA LYS A 32 15.39 0.73 10.05
C LYS A 32 15.38 1.18 11.52
N PRO A 33 16.52 1.09 12.23
CA PRO A 33 16.58 1.51 13.61
C PRO A 33 16.31 3.01 13.69
N ILE A 34 15.33 3.41 14.49
CA ILE A 34 15.12 4.82 14.82
C ILE A 34 16.09 5.23 15.93
N THR A 35 16.62 6.44 15.84
CA THR A 35 17.45 6.99 16.91
C THR A 35 16.54 7.57 17.98
N LEU A 36 16.31 6.81 19.05
CA LEU A 36 15.63 7.32 20.24
C LEU A 36 16.53 8.36 20.91
N ARG A 37 16.13 9.63 20.87
CA ARG A 37 16.80 10.68 21.65
C ARG A 37 16.07 10.92 22.96
N LEU A 38 16.83 10.90 24.03
CA LEU A 38 16.42 11.35 25.35
C LEU A 38 17.07 12.72 25.57
N GLY A 39 16.31 13.80 25.37
CA GLY A 39 16.81 15.16 25.48
C GLY A 39 15.79 16.20 25.02
N SER A 40 16.08 17.47 25.26
CA SER A 40 15.28 18.60 24.78
C SER A 40 16.20 19.54 23.99
N PRO A 41 15.81 20.04 22.80
CA PRO A 41 14.50 19.83 22.17
C PRO A 41 14.35 18.41 21.59
N ASP A 42 13.10 17.94 21.59
CA ASP A 42 12.66 16.71 20.94
C ASP A 42 11.50 17.04 19.99
N VAL A 43 11.51 16.45 18.80
CA VAL A 43 10.54 16.74 17.74
C VAL A 43 9.66 15.53 17.48
N GLU A 44 8.36 15.72 17.68
CA GLU A 44 7.33 14.75 17.32
C GLU A 44 6.84 15.02 15.90
N ILE A 45 6.80 13.98 15.07
CA ILE A 45 6.26 14.02 13.71
C ILE A 45 5.13 13.00 13.61
N ARG A 46 4.00 13.39 13.02
CA ARG A 46 2.87 12.51 12.73
C ARG A 46 2.48 12.60 11.27
N ILE A 47 2.16 11.46 10.69
CA ILE A 47 1.81 11.31 9.29
C ILE A 47 0.32 10.96 9.22
N ASN A 48 -0.35 11.35 8.13
CA ASN A 48 -1.76 11.06 7.92
C ASN A 48 -2.68 11.66 9.00
N GLU A 49 -2.25 12.76 9.62
CA GLU A 49 -3.01 13.53 10.62
C GLU A 49 -3.17 14.99 10.16
N THR A 50 -4.32 15.57 10.51
CA THR A 50 -4.58 17.02 10.42
C THR A 50 -4.89 17.56 11.81
N THR A 51 -4.82 18.87 12.00
CA THR A 51 -5.05 19.50 13.31
C THR A 51 -6.42 19.20 13.91
N ASP A 52 -7.42 18.92 13.07
CA ASP A 52 -8.79 18.65 13.50
C ASP A 52 -9.02 17.20 13.94
N ALA A 53 -8.12 16.28 13.58
CA ALA A 53 -8.27 14.82 13.79
C ALA A 53 -7.22 14.23 14.74
N ILE A 54 -6.49 15.07 15.50
CA ILE A 54 -5.38 14.63 16.34
C ILE A 54 -5.85 13.77 17.51
N LEU A 55 -5.40 12.52 17.56
CA LEU A 55 -5.53 11.68 18.74
C LEU A 55 -4.47 12.04 19.79
N PRO A 56 -4.68 11.78 21.09
CA PRO A 56 -3.69 12.07 22.12
C PRO A 56 -2.35 11.34 21.95
N ARG A 57 -2.30 10.31 21.11
CA ARG A 57 -1.11 9.48 20.84
C ARG A 57 -0.99 9.22 19.34
N ASP A 58 0.25 9.17 18.88
CA ASP A 58 0.63 8.76 17.53
C ASP A 58 0.12 7.32 17.24
N ASN A 59 -0.38 7.11 16.02
CA ASN A 59 -0.89 5.82 15.58
C ASN A 59 0.14 5.12 14.66
N PRO A 60 0.97 4.20 15.16
CA PRO A 60 2.02 3.58 14.34
C PRO A 60 1.50 2.73 13.17
N THR A 61 0.19 2.50 13.10
CA THR A 61 -0.45 1.72 12.02
C THR A 61 -0.82 2.56 10.80
N ASP A 62 -0.65 3.89 10.82
CA ASP A 62 -0.96 4.77 9.69
C ASP A 62 0.24 5.48 9.04
N ASP A 63 1.48 5.19 9.46
CA ASP A 63 2.69 5.73 8.82
C ASP A 63 3.01 5.03 7.48
N TYR A 64 2.05 5.09 6.56
CA TYR A 64 2.14 4.54 5.21
C TYR A 64 1.77 5.62 4.21
N LEU A 65 2.72 5.99 3.36
CA LEU A 65 2.56 6.97 2.31
C LEU A 65 2.33 6.29 0.96
N THR A 66 1.66 7.00 0.06
CA THR A 66 1.69 6.72 -1.37
C THR A 66 2.47 7.84 -2.08
N TRP A 67 2.41 7.91 -3.41
CA TRP A 67 2.91 9.08 -4.15
C TRP A 67 1.95 10.28 -4.10
N ALA A 68 0.75 10.10 -3.54
CA ALA A 68 -0.18 11.19 -3.31
C ALA A 68 0.29 12.09 -2.16
N PRO A 69 0.04 13.40 -2.24
CA PRO A 69 0.30 14.33 -1.14
C PRO A 69 -0.48 13.90 0.10
N THR A 70 0.20 13.83 1.23
CA THR A 70 -0.36 13.42 2.53
C THR A 70 -0.10 14.53 3.55
N TYR A 71 -1.14 14.89 4.30
CA TYR A 71 -1.04 15.84 5.40
C TYR A 71 -0.27 15.22 6.57
N ALA A 72 0.65 15.99 7.12
CA ALA A 72 1.49 15.60 8.25
C ALA A 72 1.68 16.79 9.19
N LEU A 73 2.09 16.50 10.43
CA LEU A 73 2.26 17.47 11.49
C LEU A 73 3.62 17.28 12.17
N ALA A 74 4.24 18.38 12.59
CA ALA A 74 5.43 18.37 13.43
C ALA A 74 5.27 19.34 14.61
N ARG A 75 5.86 19.01 15.77
CA ARG A 75 5.92 19.92 16.92
C ARG A 75 7.12 19.64 17.80
N LEU A 76 7.38 20.55 18.74
CA LEU A 76 8.23 20.27 19.89
C LEU A 76 7.45 19.41 20.90
N SER A 77 7.99 18.26 21.27
CA SER A 77 7.39 17.32 22.25
C SER A 77 7.28 17.93 23.65
N THR A 78 8.14 18.91 23.96
CA THR A 78 8.18 19.64 25.23
C THR A 78 8.29 21.14 24.96
N PRO A 79 7.55 22.00 25.68
CA PRO A 79 7.70 23.44 25.55
C PRO A 79 9.14 23.93 25.78
N MET A 80 9.55 24.91 24.99
CA MET A 80 10.88 25.51 24.96
C MET A 80 10.82 26.99 25.35
N GLY A 81 11.98 27.61 25.56
CA GLY A 81 12.10 29.06 25.81
C GLY A 81 11.99 29.92 24.54
N SER A 82 12.08 29.31 23.37
CA SER A 82 12.01 29.96 22.06
C SER A 82 11.60 28.96 20.99
N ASP A 83 11.13 29.48 19.85
CA ASP A 83 10.86 28.66 18.66
C ASP A 83 12.14 27.97 18.18
N VAL A 84 11.97 26.84 17.49
CA VAL A 84 13.08 26.01 16.99
C VAL A 84 12.89 25.77 15.50
N ASP A 85 13.87 26.25 14.72
CA ASP A 85 13.94 25.93 13.30
C ASP A 85 14.47 24.51 13.09
N VAL A 86 13.73 23.73 12.31
CA VAL A 86 14.09 22.37 11.91
C VAL A 86 14.03 22.20 10.41
N VAL A 87 14.97 21.46 9.84
CA VAL A 87 14.93 21.03 8.44
C VAL A 87 14.59 19.56 8.41
N LEU A 88 13.44 19.23 7.84
CA LEU A 88 13.04 17.87 7.53
C LEU A 88 13.86 17.37 6.35
N THR A 89 14.40 16.17 6.50
CA THR A 89 15.10 15.41 5.47
C THR A 89 14.55 13.98 5.44
N ASN A 90 14.93 13.25 4.40
CA ASN A 90 14.79 11.82 4.36
C ASN A 90 16.18 11.22 4.62
N ASP A 91 16.25 10.16 5.41
CA ASP A 91 17.50 9.46 5.73
C ASP A 91 18.27 9.04 4.46
N ALA A 92 19.57 8.78 4.60
CA ALA A 92 20.43 8.36 3.49
C ALA A 92 21.54 7.40 3.97
N PRO A 93 22.00 6.46 3.12
CA PRO A 93 21.53 6.18 1.76
C PRO A 93 20.23 5.36 1.73
N ASN A 94 19.43 5.57 0.67
CA ASN A 94 18.16 4.87 0.47
C ASN A 94 18.24 3.83 -0.65
N ILE A 95 17.59 2.70 -0.42
CA ILE A 95 17.41 1.62 -1.39
C ILE A 95 15.89 1.48 -1.60
N GLY A 96 15.26 2.58 -2.03
CA GLY A 96 13.80 2.77 -1.98
C GLY A 96 13.35 3.50 -0.71
N GLY A 97 12.05 3.80 -0.64
CA GLY A 97 11.44 4.53 0.48
C GLY A 97 11.71 6.04 0.45
N ASN A 98 12.08 6.61 -0.70
CA ASN A 98 12.38 8.04 -0.75
C ASN A 98 11.10 8.86 -0.53
N VAL A 99 11.21 9.96 0.23
CA VAL A 99 10.10 10.91 0.44
C VAL A 99 10.44 12.32 -0.03
N ARG A 100 9.39 13.06 -0.37
CA ARG A 100 9.42 14.46 -0.76
C ARG A 100 8.52 15.28 0.15
N PHE A 101 8.89 16.53 0.35
CA PHE A 101 8.21 17.46 1.25
C PHE A 101 7.65 18.66 0.50
N ALA A 102 6.67 19.32 1.09
CA ALA A 102 6.19 20.63 0.68
C ALA A 102 5.62 21.39 1.88
N ALA A 103 5.61 22.72 1.78
CA ALA A 103 4.88 23.56 2.73
C ALA A 103 3.38 23.20 2.71
N PHE A 104 2.71 23.41 3.84
CA PHE A 104 1.26 23.18 3.94
C PHE A 104 0.48 24.07 2.97
N ALA A 105 -0.52 23.48 2.32
CA ALA A 105 -1.53 24.19 1.55
C ALA A 105 -2.89 23.50 1.71
N ASP A 106 -3.94 24.29 1.90
CA ASP A 106 -5.31 23.83 1.99
C ASP A 106 -6.25 24.86 1.30
N PRO A 107 -6.95 24.49 0.20
CA PRO A 107 -6.89 23.17 -0.46
C PRO A 107 -5.55 22.92 -1.16
N TRP A 108 -5.11 21.66 -1.19
CA TRP A 108 -3.94 21.26 -1.98
C TRP A 108 -4.24 21.32 -3.49
N PRO A 109 -3.30 21.77 -4.36
CA PRO A 109 -3.54 21.84 -5.79
C PRO A 109 -3.78 20.47 -6.43
N ALA A 110 -4.87 20.35 -7.20
CA ALA A 110 -5.25 19.12 -7.88
C ALA A 110 -4.13 18.62 -8.83
N ASN A 111 -3.97 17.30 -8.91
CA ASN A 111 -2.99 16.62 -9.79
C ASN A 111 -1.52 17.01 -9.52
N THR A 112 -1.19 17.45 -8.31
CA THR A 112 0.20 17.74 -7.91
C THR A 112 0.58 16.95 -6.65
N THR A 113 1.88 16.80 -6.41
CA THR A 113 2.43 16.14 -5.23
C THR A 113 3.64 16.90 -4.68
N ALA A 114 4.11 16.52 -3.50
CA ALA A 114 5.31 17.10 -2.88
C ALA A 114 6.57 16.77 -3.70
N THR A 115 7.50 17.72 -3.82
CA THR A 115 8.68 17.58 -4.69
C THR A 115 10.01 17.98 -4.04
N ALA A 116 10.00 18.72 -2.92
CA ALA A 116 11.24 19.17 -2.29
C ALA A 116 11.95 18.01 -1.58
N SER A 117 13.28 17.94 -1.65
CA SER A 117 14.10 16.97 -0.89
C SER A 117 14.19 17.31 0.60
N THR A 118 13.94 18.56 0.96
CA THR A 118 14.01 19.05 2.34
C THR A 118 12.94 20.10 2.58
N LEU A 119 12.52 20.28 3.83
CA LEU A 119 11.58 21.35 4.21
C LEU A 119 12.02 22.01 5.52
N LEU A 120 12.19 23.33 5.50
CA LEU A 120 12.38 24.13 6.70
C LEU A 120 11.02 24.39 7.37
N LEU A 121 10.93 24.11 8.67
CA LEU A 121 9.81 24.43 9.54
C LEU A 121 10.32 25.20 10.76
N THR A 122 9.54 26.18 11.21
CA THR A 122 9.75 26.83 12.52
C THR A 122 8.74 26.25 13.50
N LEU A 123 9.20 25.47 14.47
CA LEU A 123 8.35 24.84 15.48
C LEU A 123 8.14 25.78 16.67
N PRO A 124 6.88 26.12 17.02
CA PRO A 124 6.57 27.04 18.11
C PRO A 124 7.05 26.54 19.47
N ALA A 125 7.59 27.46 20.28
CA ALA A 125 8.08 27.20 21.63
C ALA A 125 7.03 26.58 22.57
N ASP A 126 5.75 26.84 22.33
CA ASP A 126 4.64 26.34 23.14
C ASP A 126 4.25 24.88 22.84
N GLY A 127 4.87 24.25 21.83
CA GLY A 127 4.57 22.88 21.41
C GLY A 127 3.34 22.77 20.50
N SER A 128 2.86 23.88 19.95
CA SER A 128 1.80 23.87 18.93
C SER A 128 2.23 23.10 17.67
N TRP A 129 1.25 22.47 17.02
CA TRP A 129 1.47 21.70 15.80
C TRP A 129 1.68 22.62 14.59
N VAL A 130 2.67 22.26 13.76
CA VAL A 130 2.94 22.87 12.46
C VAL A 130 2.61 21.86 11.38
N PRO A 131 1.63 22.15 10.50
CA PRO A 131 1.30 21.26 9.41
C PRO A 131 2.28 21.39 8.24
N PHE A 132 2.46 20.29 7.51
CA PHE A 132 3.21 20.22 6.27
C PHE A 132 2.67 19.09 5.37
N ILE A 133 3.20 18.99 4.15
CA ILE A 133 2.83 17.94 3.20
C ILE A 133 4.03 17.04 2.93
N ILE A 134 3.77 15.74 2.87
CA ILE A 134 4.75 14.72 2.51
C ILE A 134 4.17 13.76 1.46
N ALA A 135 5.01 13.23 0.59
CA ALA A 135 4.64 12.17 -0.33
C ALA A 135 5.84 11.23 -0.54
N GLY A 136 5.58 10.00 -0.97
CA GLY A 136 6.64 9.16 -1.54
C GLY A 136 7.15 9.74 -2.86
N GLU A 137 8.44 9.61 -3.12
CA GLU A 137 9.01 9.90 -4.44
C GLU A 137 8.61 8.81 -5.44
N TYR A 138 8.18 9.25 -6.63
CA TYR A 138 7.78 8.37 -7.71
C TYR A 138 8.94 7.47 -8.16
N GLY A 139 8.67 6.18 -8.37
CA GLY A 139 9.66 5.21 -8.84
C GLY A 139 10.61 4.67 -7.75
N THR A 140 10.53 5.16 -6.51
CA THR A 140 11.38 4.72 -5.40
C THR A 140 10.56 4.28 -4.18
N PRO A 141 9.59 3.35 -4.32
CA PRO A 141 8.80 2.87 -3.20
C PRO A 141 9.65 2.11 -2.18
N SER A 142 9.13 1.96 -0.97
CA SER A 142 9.73 1.11 0.06
C SER A 142 9.76 -0.36 -0.37
N ILE A 143 10.70 -1.12 0.20
CA ILE A 143 10.85 -2.57 0.01
C ILE A 143 10.46 -3.32 1.28
N ASN A 144 10.79 -2.75 2.44
CA ASN A 144 10.45 -3.30 3.75
C ASN A 144 9.50 -2.37 4.49
N ASP A 145 8.83 -2.91 5.51
CA ASP A 145 8.07 -2.07 6.42
C ASP A 145 8.99 -1.11 7.18
N LYS A 146 8.54 0.12 7.37
CA LYS A 146 9.23 1.18 8.10
C LYS A 146 10.72 1.35 7.71
N ASP A 147 11.01 1.30 6.41
CA ASP A 147 12.35 1.44 5.85
C ASP A 147 12.69 2.85 5.35
N ALA A 148 11.75 3.80 5.45
CA ALA A 148 11.97 5.21 5.20
C ALA A 148 11.94 5.96 6.53
N ILE A 149 12.90 6.86 6.76
CA ILE A 149 12.94 7.69 7.95
C ILE A 149 12.91 9.16 7.55
N ILE A 150 12.00 9.92 8.16
CA ILE A 150 12.06 11.38 8.20
C ILE A 150 12.95 11.76 9.37
N GLU A 151 13.92 12.64 9.14
CA GLU A 151 14.76 13.21 10.19
C GLU A 151 14.50 14.71 10.30
N ALA A 152 14.26 15.21 11.51
CA ALA A 152 14.17 16.64 11.79
C ALA A 152 15.52 17.15 12.32
N HIS A 153 16.25 17.90 11.51
CA HIS A 153 17.56 18.43 11.89
C HIS A 153 17.47 19.86 12.40
N GLN A 154 18.19 20.18 13.47
CA GLN A 154 18.22 21.54 14.00
C GLN A 154 18.88 22.51 13.01
N THR A 155 18.19 23.62 12.68
CA THR A 155 18.67 24.76 11.88
C THR A 155 18.98 24.48 10.39
N ASN A 156 19.59 23.34 10.05
CA ASN A 156 19.93 22.97 8.67
C ASN A 156 19.97 21.43 8.51
N ALA A 157 19.95 20.95 7.26
CA ALA A 157 19.90 19.52 6.92
C ALA A 157 21.09 18.67 7.42
N ALA A 158 22.21 19.29 7.82
CA ALA A 158 23.36 18.62 8.42
C ALA A 158 23.45 18.81 9.94
N GLY A 159 22.45 19.48 10.53
CA GLY A 159 22.39 19.74 11.96
C GLY A 159 22.12 18.48 12.78
N PRO A 160 22.22 18.58 14.13
CA PRO A 160 21.82 17.50 15.01
C PRO A 160 20.36 17.09 14.76
N ILE A 161 20.11 15.79 14.65
CA ILE A 161 18.75 15.23 14.58
C ILE A 161 18.04 15.45 15.92
N LEU A 162 16.86 16.05 15.89
CA LEU A 162 16.02 16.34 17.05
C LEU A 162 14.81 15.41 17.14
N GLY A 163 14.47 14.70 16.07
CA GLY A 163 13.38 13.73 16.04
C GLY A 163 13.45 12.92 14.75
N THR A 164 12.89 11.72 14.80
CA THR A 164 12.81 10.82 13.63
C THR A 164 11.45 10.16 13.57
N LYS A 165 10.95 9.94 12.36
CA LYS A 165 9.71 9.18 12.13
C LYS A 165 9.94 8.14 11.04
N ALA A 166 9.80 6.88 11.41
CA ALA A 166 9.83 5.76 10.49
C ALA A 166 8.47 5.62 9.78
N LEU A 167 8.51 5.33 8.48
CA LEU A 167 7.33 5.15 7.63
C LEU A 167 7.64 4.20 6.46
N MET A 168 6.61 3.86 5.68
CA MET A 168 6.75 3.11 4.44
C MET A 168 6.07 3.84 3.28
N VAL A 169 6.76 3.98 2.14
CA VAL A 169 6.14 4.36 0.85
C VAL A 169 5.54 3.10 0.22
N ARG A 170 4.27 2.85 0.54
CA ARG A 170 3.49 1.67 0.18
C ARG A 170 2.69 1.92 -1.09
N VAL A 171 3.04 1.21 -2.17
CA VAL A 171 2.40 1.34 -3.49
C VAL A 171 1.99 -0.02 -4.05
N ARG A 172 1.00 -0.03 -4.93
CA ARG A 172 0.66 -1.20 -5.75
C ARG A 172 1.77 -1.38 -6.81
N LYS A 173 2.32 -2.58 -6.91
CA LYS A 173 3.47 -2.92 -7.77
C LYS A 173 3.06 -4.00 -8.76
N ASN A 174 3.79 -4.12 -9.87
CA ASN A 174 3.67 -5.28 -10.75
C ASN A 174 4.05 -6.53 -9.92
N ALA A 175 3.12 -7.48 -9.83
CA ALA A 175 3.27 -8.70 -9.07
C ALA A 175 4.44 -9.56 -9.59
N ASN A 176 4.80 -9.41 -10.86
CA ASN A 176 5.93 -10.10 -11.49
C ASN A 176 7.30 -9.60 -11.01
N THR A 177 7.36 -8.45 -10.33
CA THR A 177 8.62 -7.83 -9.84
C THR A 177 8.68 -7.70 -8.33
N LEU A 178 7.78 -8.37 -7.59
CA LEU A 178 7.81 -8.34 -6.13
C LEU A 178 9.06 -9.02 -5.61
N THR A 179 9.60 -8.49 -4.52
CA THR A 179 10.58 -9.25 -3.72
C THR A 179 9.89 -10.42 -3.02
N ASN A 180 10.65 -11.45 -2.67
CA ASN A 180 10.12 -12.60 -1.90
C ASN A 180 9.42 -12.14 -0.61
N SER A 181 9.98 -11.14 0.09
CA SER A 181 9.39 -10.63 1.33
C SER A 181 8.03 -9.95 1.10
N GLU A 182 7.88 -9.18 0.02
CA GLU A 182 6.59 -8.57 -0.34
C GLU A 182 5.54 -9.62 -0.71
N ARG A 183 5.93 -10.60 -1.54
CA ARG A 183 5.09 -11.74 -1.91
C ARG A 183 4.63 -12.49 -0.67
N ASP A 184 5.54 -12.81 0.26
CA ASP A 184 5.22 -13.62 1.43
C ASP A 184 4.27 -12.88 2.38
N ARG A 185 4.42 -11.55 2.54
CA ARG A 185 3.46 -10.71 3.29
C ARG A 185 2.09 -10.67 2.62
N PHE A 186 2.06 -10.53 1.30
CA PHE A 186 0.82 -10.57 0.53
C PHE A 186 0.07 -11.91 0.69
N LEU A 187 0.77 -13.04 0.52
CA LEU A 187 0.19 -14.38 0.67
C LEU A 187 -0.28 -14.65 2.10
N PHE A 188 0.48 -14.21 3.09
CA PHE A 188 0.09 -14.28 4.50
C PHE A 188 -1.21 -13.51 4.76
N ALA A 189 -1.32 -12.27 4.27
CA ALA A 189 -2.50 -11.45 4.44
C ALA A 189 -3.74 -12.11 3.82
N TRP A 190 -3.64 -12.69 2.62
CA TRP A 190 -4.75 -13.42 1.99
C TRP A 190 -5.18 -14.67 2.77
N GLN A 191 -4.21 -15.46 3.23
CA GLN A 191 -4.51 -16.65 4.04
C GLN A 191 -5.27 -16.28 5.33
N LYS A 192 -4.84 -15.21 6.00
CA LYS A 192 -5.51 -14.71 7.21
C LYS A 192 -6.85 -14.07 6.90
N PHE A 193 -6.97 -13.35 5.78
CA PHE A 193 -8.21 -12.72 5.35
C PHE A 193 -9.32 -13.74 5.13
N ARG A 194 -9.00 -14.93 4.62
CA ARG A 194 -9.97 -16.03 4.53
C ARG A 194 -10.51 -16.48 5.88
N LYS A 195 -9.65 -16.56 6.90
CA LYS A 195 -10.00 -17.05 8.25
C LYS A 195 -10.39 -15.94 9.22
N LYS A 196 -10.51 -14.70 8.75
CA LYS A 196 -10.75 -13.53 9.60
C LYS A 196 -12.11 -13.64 10.28
N VAL A 197 -12.11 -13.46 11.60
CA VAL A 197 -13.31 -13.41 12.44
C VAL A 197 -13.59 -11.95 12.81
N GLY A 198 -14.79 -11.47 12.49
CA GLY A 198 -15.15 -10.06 12.63
C GLY A 198 -14.67 -9.19 11.46
N GLY A 199 -15.46 -8.17 11.10
CA GLY A 199 -15.26 -7.42 9.86
C GLY A 199 -15.63 -8.23 8.62
N LEU A 200 -15.11 -7.82 7.45
CA LEU A 200 -15.27 -8.55 6.21
C LEU A 200 -14.18 -9.62 6.09
N ASN A 201 -14.50 -10.72 5.42
CA ASN A 201 -13.54 -11.77 5.10
C ASN A 201 -13.66 -12.16 3.63
N TYR A 202 -12.78 -13.06 3.17
CA TYR A 202 -12.76 -13.54 1.78
C TYR A 202 -14.14 -13.97 1.26
N VAL A 203 -14.89 -14.76 2.05
CA VAL A 203 -16.18 -15.32 1.64
C VAL A 203 -17.21 -14.20 1.47
N VAL A 204 -17.22 -13.22 2.38
CA VAL A 204 -18.16 -12.10 2.29
C VAL A 204 -17.87 -11.22 1.07
N VAL A 205 -16.60 -10.91 0.77
CA VAL A 205 -16.27 -10.10 -0.42
C VAL A 205 -16.54 -10.85 -1.72
N GLN A 206 -16.32 -12.17 -1.75
CA GLN A 206 -16.71 -13.01 -2.88
C GLN A 206 -18.22 -12.98 -3.11
N GLU A 207 -19.01 -13.09 -2.04
CA GLU A 207 -20.47 -13.02 -2.10
C GLU A 207 -20.97 -11.63 -2.51
N MET A 208 -20.30 -10.55 -2.10
CA MET A 208 -20.60 -9.19 -2.54
C MET A 208 -20.52 -9.06 -4.07
N HIS A 209 -19.46 -9.59 -4.69
CA HIS A 209 -19.30 -9.59 -6.16
C HIS A 209 -20.35 -10.46 -6.85
N ARG A 210 -20.62 -11.66 -6.32
CA ARG A 210 -21.65 -12.56 -6.84
C ARG A 210 -23.04 -11.92 -6.81
N LEU A 211 -23.42 -11.32 -5.68
CA LEU A 211 -24.72 -10.67 -5.51
C LEU A 211 -24.87 -9.45 -6.42
N ALA A 212 -23.82 -8.62 -6.52
CA ALA A 212 -23.81 -7.47 -7.43
C ALA A 212 -24.07 -7.87 -8.88
N SER A 213 -23.54 -9.02 -9.32
CA SER A 213 -23.76 -9.55 -10.67
C SER A 213 -25.18 -10.12 -10.89
N THR A 214 -25.88 -10.52 -9.82
CA THR A 214 -27.22 -11.16 -9.92
C THR A 214 -28.39 -10.19 -9.70
N ALA A 215 -28.15 -8.99 -9.17
CA ALA A 215 -29.16 -8.01 -8.80
C ALA A 215 -29.26 -6.86 -9.81
N GLY A 216 -29.46 -7.17 -11.10
CA GLY A 216 -29.47 -6.15 -12.16
C GLY A 216 -28.08 -5.74 -12.67
N ASP A 217 -27.06 -6.48 -12.24
CA ASP A 217 -25.64 -6.32 -12.57
C ASP A 217 -25.07 -4.93 -12.30
N GLU A 218 -24.76 -4.66 -11.03
CA GLU A 218 -24.12 -3.40 -10.61
C GLU A 218 -22.61 -3.37 -10.88
N ALA A 219 -22.02 -4.56 -11.10
CA ALA A 219 -20.58 -4.74 -11.18
C ALA A 219 -20.07 -4.85 -12.62
N HIS A 220 -20.88 -5.32 -13.56
CA HIS A 220 -20.52 -5.60 -14.95
C HIS A 220 -21.58 -5.08 -15.92
N MET A 221 -21.18 -4.94 -17.19
CA MET A 221 -22.03 -4.57 -18.32
C MET A 221 -22.82 -3.26 -18.12
N GLN A 222 -22.31 -2.38 -17.25
CA GLN A 222 -22.95 -1.14 -16.82
C GLN A 222 -21.88 -0.04 -16.59
N PRO A 223 -22.26 1.26 -16.58
CA PRO A 223 -21.31 2.37 -16.37
C PRO A 223 -20.50 2.32 -15.08
N ALA A 224 -20.96 1.55 -14.09
CA ALA A 224 -20.30 1.42 -12.81
C ALA A 224 -19.15 0.41 -12.82
N PHE A 225 -18.92 -0.36 -13.90
CA PHE A 225 -17.91 -1.43 -13.93
C PHE A 225 -16.55 -1.02 -13.32
N LEU A 226 -15.95 0.06 -13.81
CA LEU A 226 -14.66 0.55 -13.33
C LEU A 226 -14.71 1.09 -11.88
N THR A 227 -15.75 1.83 -11.51
CA THR A 227 -15.86 2.46 -10.19
C THR A 227 -16.24 1.46 -9.12
N TRP A 228 -17.13 0.51 -9.44
CA TRP A 228 -17.52 -0.61 -8.59
C TRP A 228 -16.29 -1.46 -8.27
N HIS A 229 -15.53 -1.89 -9.28
CA HIS A 229 -14.32 -2.70 -9.06
C HIS A 229 -13.22 -1.92 -8.33
N ARG A 230 -13.06 -0.61 -8.60
CA ARG A 230 -12.12 0.22 -7.83
C ARG A 230 -12.48 0.29 -6.35
N ALA A 231 -13.76 0.48 -6.03
CA ALA A 231 -14.25 0.50 -4.65
C ALA A 231 -14.11 -0.88 -3.98
N PHE A 232 -14.43 -1.95 -4.71
CA PHE A 232 -14.24 -3.33 -4.28
C PHE A 232 -12.78 -3.65 -3.92
N LEU A 233 -11.85 -3.33 -4.82
CA LEU A 233 -10.41 -3.53 -4.60
C LEU A 233 -9.87 -2.68 -3.45
N LEU A 234 -10.35 -1.44 -3.30
CA LEU A 234 -9.99 -0.58 -2.16
C LEU A 234 -10.47 -1.19 -0.83
N LEU A 235 -11.67 -1.76 -0.81
CA LEU A 235 -12.22 -2.44 0.35
C LEU A 235 -11.39 -3.69 0.70
N VAL A 236 -11.06 -4.54 -0.29
CA VAL A 236 -10.19 -5.71 -0.09
C VAL A 236 -8.82 -5.28 0.43
N GLU A 237 -8.17 -4.28 -0.18
CA GLU A 237 -6.86 -3.80 0.24
C GLU A 237 -6.86 -3.30 1.69
N ARG A 238 -7.92 -2.58 2.12
CA ARG A 238 -8.10 -2.14 3.51
C ARG A 238 -8.25 -3.31 4.48
N GLU A 239 -8.95 -4.38 4.10
CA GLU A 239 -9.10 -5.57 4.94
C GLU A 239 -7.78 -6.35 5.07
N LEU A 240 -6.97 -6.41 4.01
CA LEU A 240 -5.61 -6.96 4.07
C LEU A 240 -4.70 -6.11 4.97
N GLN A 241 -4.81 -4.78 4.90
CA GLN A 241 -4.01 -3.86 5.71
C GLN A 241 -4.37 -3.88 7.21
N GLN A 242 -5.58 -4.32 7.58
CA GLN A 242 -5.91 -4.61 8.98
C GLN A 242 -5.17 -5.84 9.53
N ILE A 243 -4.68 -6.72 8.66
CA ILE A 243 -3.90 -7.91 9.03
C ILE A 243 -2.41 -7.58 9.03
N ASP A 244 -1.93 -6.96 7.96
CA ASP A 244 -0.56 -6.49 7.82
C ASP A 244 -0.58 -5.09 7.18
N PRO A 245 -0.37 -4.03 7.97
CA PRO A 245 -0.41 -2.67 7.44
C PRO A 245 0.70 -2.38 6.41
N SER A 246 1.71 -3.23 6.21
CA SER A 246 2.71 -3.01 5.16
C SER A 246 2.27 -3.49 3.76
N VAL A 247 1.16 -4.22 3.65
CA VAL A 247 0.73 -4.85 2.39
C VAL A 247 -0.03 -3.88 1.48
N ALA A 248 0.24 -3.98 0.17
CA ALA A 248 -0.55 -3.35 -0.89
C ALA A 248 -1.18 -4.43 -1.79
N LEU A 249 -2.26 -4.07 -2.49
CA LEU A 249 -2.88 -4.93 -3.49
C LEU A 249 -2.16 -4.76 -4.84
N HIS A 250 -1.21 -5.66 -5.11
CA HIS A 250 -0.40 -5.65 -6.34
C HIS A 250 -1.23 -5.98 -7.58
N TYR A 251 -0.71 -5.65 -8.77
CA TYR A 251 -1.39 -5.89 -10.05
C TYR A 251 -0.66 -6.93 -10.89
N TRP A 252 -1.41 -7.71 -11.66
CA TRP A 252 -0.88 -8.54 -12.72
C TRP A 252 -0.93 -7.75 -14.03
N ASP A 253 0.24 -7.53 -14.62
CA ASP A 253 0.39 -6.99 -15.96
C ASP A 253 0.16 -8.11 -16.98
N TRP A 254 -1.10 -8.29 -17.36
CA TRP A 254 -1.61 -9.51 -17.98
C TRP A 254 -1.40 -9.58 -19.49
N ASP A 255 -0.96 -8.49 -20.11
CA ASP A 255 -0.52 -8.44 -21.50
C ASP A 255 0.98 -8.77 -21.67
N ALA A 256 1.64 -9.16 -20.58
CA ALA A 256 3.04 -9.56 -20.56
C ALA A 256 3.22 -10.94 -19.91
N ALA A 257 4.37 -11.55 -20.20
CA ALA A 257 4.80 -12.77 -19.55
C ALA A 257 4.87 -12.60 -18.01
N ALA A 258 4.26 -13.53 -17.27
CA ALA A 258 4.19 -13.50 -15.81
C ALA A 258 4.93 -14.69 -15.13
N PRO A 259 6.22 -14.95 -15.46
CA PRO A 259 6.95 -16.12 -14.99
C PRO A 259 7.17 -16.16 -13.48
N TYR A 260 7.02 -15.04 -12.78
CA TYR A 260 7.19 -14.99 -11.32
C TYR A 260 5.87 -15.01 -10.55
N ILE A 261 4.73 -14.78 -11.22
CA ILE A 261 3.39 -14.85 -10.60
C ILE A 261 2.89 -16.30 -10.53
N PHE A 262 2.98 -17.02 -11.64
CA PHE A 262 2.44 -18.39 -11.77
C PHE A 262 3.49 -19.44 -11.42
N THR A 263 4.02 -19.34 -10.20
CA THR A 263 4.98 -20.29 -9.63
C THR A 263 4.36 -21.00 -8.42
N GLU A 264 4.93 -22.15 -8.05
CA GLU A 264 4.52 -22.91 -6.86
C GLU A 264 4.59 -22.10 -5.56
N ASP A 265 5.48 -21.10 -5.48
CA ASP A 265 5.68 -20.24 -4.31
C ASP A 265 4.86 -18.96 -4.31
N PHE A 266 4.09 -18.67 -5.37
CA PHE A 266 3.22 -17.50 -5.44
C PHE A 266 1.77 -17.87 -5.72
N MET A 267 1.23 -17.57 -6.91
CA MET A 267 -0.19 -17.79 -7.21
C MET A 267 -0.50 -19.22 -7.64
N GLY A 268 0.50 -20.10 -7.74
CA GLY A 268 0.39 -21.50 -8.15
C GLY A 268 0.79 -21.70 -9.60
N ALA A 269 1.62 -22.72 -9.85
CA ALA A 269 2.05 -23.12 -11.19
C ALA A 269 0.93 -23.88 -11.93
N PRO A 270 0.99 -24.00 -13.27
CA PRO A 270 0.02 -24.78 -14.04
C PRO A 270 -0.17 -26.19 -13.49
N GLY A 271 -1.43 -26.60 -13.32
CA GLY A 271 -1.80 -27.92 -12.81
C GLY A 271 -1.48 -29.06 -13.77
N ALA A 272 -1.21 -30.25 -13.23
CA ALA A 272 -1.12 -31.48 -14.02
C ALA A 272 -2.52 -32.10 -14.17
N GLY A 273 -3.14 -32.10 -15.36
CA GLY A 273 -4.45 -32.77 -15.49
C GLY A 273 -5.36 -32.48 -16.68
N GLY A 274 -4.85 -32.06 -17.84
CA GLY A 274 -5.68 -31.67 -18.99
C GLY A 274 -5.99 -30.17 -19.00
N PHE A 275 -6.88 -29.70 -19.87
CA PHE A 275 -7.06 -28.26 -20.16
C PHE A 275 -7.42 -27.38 -18.95
N VAL A 276 -8.01 -27.95 -17.90
CA VAL A 276 -8.35 -27.26 -16.65
C VAL A 276 -7.92 -28.13 -15.47
N ALA A 277 -7.07 -27.59 -14.61
CA ALA A 277 -6.49 -28.32 -13.48
C ALA A 277 -6.34 -27.44 -12.23
N GLU A 278 -6.17 -28.07 -11.08
CA GLU A 278 -5.82 -27.38 -9.84
C GLU A 278 -4.37 -26.88 -9.90
N PRO A 279 -4.08 -25.61 -9.56
CA PRO A 279 -2.72 -25.09 -9.57
C PRO A 279 -1.81 -25.86 -8.62
N GLN A 280 -0.54 -26.04 -9.00
CA GLN A 280 0.46 -26.66 -8.15
C GLN A 280 1.06 -25.61 -7.20
N PHE A 281 1.11 -25.95 -5.93
CA PHE A 281 1.67 -25.11 -4.87
C PHE A 281 2.77 -25.85 -4.14
N SER A 282 3.79 -25.12 -3.71
CA SER A 282 4.82 -25.68 -2.84
C SER A 282 4.20 -26.02 -1.47
N PRO A 283 4.72 -27.02 -0.73
CA PRO A 283 4.20 -27.38 0.59
C PRO A 283 4.21 -26.23 1.62
N THR A 284 5.02 -25.19 1.37
CA THR A 284 5.16 -24.01 2.21
C THR A 284 4.30 -22.83 1.76
N ASN A 285 3.67 -22.91 0.59
CA ASN A 285 2.82 -21.83 0.09
C ASN A 285 1.56 -21.70 0.97
N PRO A 286 1.23 -20.50 1.51
CA PRO A 286 0.05 -20.29 2.33
C PRO A 286 -1.30 -20.61 1.67
N LEU A 287 -1.35 -20.65 0.33
CA LEU A 287 -2.54 -20.93 -0.47
C LEU A 287 -2.70 -22.43 -0.81
N ILE A 288 -1.81 -23.30 -0.34
CA ILE A 288 -1.98 -24.75 -0.56
C ILE A 288 -3.32 -25.25 0.03
N GLY A 289 -4.07 -26.02 -0.75
CA GLY A 289 -5.40 -26.50 -0.37
C GLY A 289 -6.45 -25.40 -0.26
N TRP A 290 -6.30 -24.32 -1.04
CA TRP A 290 -7.32 -23.28 -1.13
C TRP A 290 -8.61 -23.81 -1.75
N ASP A 291 -9.68 -23.77 -0.98
CA ASP A 291 -11.05 -24.11 -1.41
C ASP A 291 -11.81 -22.80 -1.74
N THR A 292 -12.58 -22.84 -2.81
CA THR A 292 -13.41 -21.72 -3.29
C THR A 292 -14.70 -21.54 -2.49
N ASP A 293 -15.06 -22.48 -1.61
CA ASP A 293 -16.21 -22.47 -0.68
C ASP A 293 -17.56 -22.10 -1.32
N LEU A 294 -17.68 -22.18 -2.65
CA LEU A 294 -18.91 -21.84 -3.35
C LEU A 294 -19.88 -23.02 -3.23
N PRO A 295 -21.17 -22.78 -2.88
CA PRO A 295 -22.18 -23.82 -2.78
C PRO A 295 -22.43 -24.61 -4.09
N PHE A 296 -21.77 -24.22 -5.19
CA PHE A 296 -21.91 -24.80 -6.52
C PHE A 296 -20.57 -25.16 -7.19
N SER A 297 -19.43 -25.03 -6.52
CA SER A 297 -18.14 -25.55 -7.01
C SER A 297 -17.82 -26.89 -6.33
N GLY A 298 -17.00 -27.73 -6.96
CA GLY A 298 -16.43 -28.92 -6.32
C GLY A 298 -15.40 -28.60 -5.21
N GLY A 299 -15.43 -27.37 -4.68
CA GLY A 299 -14.49 -26.83 -3.71
C GLY A 299 -13.14 -26.40 -4.32
N GLU A 300 -12.56 -27.18 -5.23
CA GLU A 300 -11.19 -26.91 -5.67
C GLU A 300 -11.07 -25.67 -6.58
N LEU A 301 -10.02 -24.87 -6.35
CA LEU A 301 -9.58 -23.84 -7.29
C LEU A 301 -9.12 -24.50 -8.60
N ARG A 302 -9.69 -24.08 -9.73
CA ARG A 302 -9.32 -24.61 -11.05
C ARG A 302 -8.96 -23.50 -12.01
N ARG A 303 -7.92 -23.70 -12.81
CA ARG A 303 -7.47 -22.76 -13.86
C ARG A 303 -7.22 -23.48 -15.17
N ASN A 304 -7.29 -22.73 -16.27
CA ASN A 304 -6.74 -23.20 -17.54
C ASN A 304 -5.26 -23.54 -17.38
N THR A 305 -4.78 -24.51 -18.14
CA THR A 305 -3.34 -24.85 -18.19
C THR A 305 -2.57 -23.98 -19.19
N ASP A 306 -3.10 -22.81 -19.53
CA ASP A 306 -2.39 -21.87 -20.37
C ASP A 306 -1.12 -21.42 -19.66
N ASP A 307 -0.02 -21.38 -20.41
CA ASP A 307 1.28 -21.04 -19.86
C ASP A 307 1.43 -19.53 -19.77
N HIS A 308 0.89 -18.96 -18.70
CA HIS A 308 1.00 -17.53 -18.37
C HIS A 308 2.44 -17.08 -18.05
N THR A 309 3.42 -18.00 -18.06
CA THR A 309 4.84 -17.62 -17.98
C THR A 309 5.38 -17.10 -19.31
N LEU A 310 4.62 -17.27 -20.39
CA LEU A 310 4.92 -16.79 -21.74
C LEU A 310 4.09 -15.54 -22.07
N ASP A 311 4.53 -14.82 -23.10
CA ASP A 311 3.80 -13.70 -23.68
C ASP A 311 2.43 -14.20 -24.21
N PRO A 312 1.30 -13.61 -23.77
CA PRO A 312 -0.03 -14.03 -24.19
C PRO A 312 -0.35 -13.71 -25.67
N GLY A 313 0.50 -12.93 -26.34
CA GLY A 313 0.38 -12.58 -27.75
C GLY A 313 -0.93 -11.85 -28.03
N SER A 314 -1.69 -12.30 -29.03
CA SER A 314 -2.99 -11.70 -29.38
C SER A 314 -4.14 -12.15 -28.49
N ASN A 315 -3.93 -13.09 -27.56
CA ASN A 315 -5.00 -13.68 -26.75
C ASN A 315 -5.40 -12.78 -25.59
N MET A 316 -4.45 -12.02 -25.04
CA MET A 316 -4.70 -11.01 -24.01
C MET A 316 -4.02 -9.73 -24.49
N LYS A 317 -4.80 -8.76 -24.93
CA LYS A 317 -4.28 -7.46 -25.36
C LYS A 317 -4.84 -6.34 -24.51
N PRO A 318 -4.00 -5.36 -24.11
CA PRO A 318 -4.50 -4.15 -23.51
C PRO A 318 -5.44 -3.46 -24.51
N LEU A 319 -6.19 -2.49 -24.03
CA LEU A 319 -6.83 -1.54 -24.91
C LEU A 319 -5.78 -0.86 -25.79
N ASP A 320 -5.65 -1.35 -27.03
CA ASP A 320 -4.85 -0.78 -28.13
C ASP A 320 -5.53 0.52 -28.65
N ASP A 321 -6.13 1.32 -27.77
CA ASP A 321 -6.51 2.68 -28.12
C ASP A 321 -5.24 3.53 -27.98
N PRO A 322 -4.79 4.27 -29.02
CA PRO A 322 -3.78 5.29 -28.83
C PRO A 322 -4.36 6.34 -27.89
N VAL A 323 -4.30 6.10 -26.56
CA VAL A 323 -4.99 6.82 -25.50
C VAL A 323 -4.96 8.31 -25.83
N ASP A 324 -6.01 8.76 -26.51
CA ASP A 324 -6.20 10.17 -26.70
C ASP A 324 -6.56 10.63 -25.29
N PRO A 325 -5.80 11.56 -24.69
CA PRO A 325 -6.20 12.14 -23.40
C PRO A 325 -7.63 12.72 -23.42
N SER A 326 -8.28 12.82 -24.58
CA SER A 326 -9.71 13.11 -24.76
C SER A 326 -10.68 11.95 -24.48
N LEU A 327 -10.25 10.68 -24.38
CA LEU A 327 -11.09 9.50 -24.07
C LEU A 327 -11.57 9.43 -22.62
N ILE A 328 -11.07 10.33 -21.76
CA ILE A 328 -11.69 10.64 -20.46
C ILE A 328 -12.46 11.96 -20.58
N ASP A 329 -13.16 12.19 -21.69
CA ASP A 329 -14.29 13.11 -21.69
C ASP A 329 -15.44 12.46 -20.92
N PHE A 330 -16.09 13.22 -20.04
CA PHE A 330 -17.23 12.78 -19.24
C PHE A 330 -18.36 12.23 -20.11
N THR A 331 -18.42 12.64 -21.38
CA THR A 331 -19.42 12.18 -22.35
C THR A 331 -19.22 10.75 -22.84
N ASP A 332 -18.02 10.16 -22.67
CA ASP A 332 -17.64 8.86 -23.22
C ASP A 332 -17.18 7.84 -22.14
N TYR A 333 -17.32 8.19 -20.86
CA TYR A 333 -16.86 7.32 -19.76
C TYR A 333 -17.65 6.01 -19.65
N GLY A 334 -18.96 6.04 -19.89
CA GLY A 334 -19.80 4.84 -19.76
C GLY A 334 -21.11 4.92 -20.53
N PRO A 335 -21.85 3.79 -20.61
CA PRO A 335 -23.13 3.69 -21.28
C PRO A 335 -24.10 4.83 -20.95
N THR A 336 -24.55 5.57 -21.96
CA THR A 336 -25.61 6.58 -21.81
C THR A 336 -27.02 5.98 -21.78
N SER A 337 -27.13 4.66 -21.98
CA SER A 337 -28.38 3.90 -21.88
C SER A 337 -28.14 2.55 -21.21
N SER A 338 -29.13 2.05 -20.46
CA SER A 338 -29.10 0.75 -19.75
C SER A 338 -29.22 -0.47 -20.66
N SER A 339 -28.95 -0.34 -21.96
CA SER A 339 -29.01 -1.45 -22.89
C SER A 339 -27.67 -2.18 -22.96
N VAL A 340 -27.73 -3.50 -23.10
CA VAL A 340 -26.58 -4.42 -23.29
C VAL A 340 -25.76 -4.09 -24.57
N PHE A 341 -26.16 -3.05 -25.32
CA PHE A 341 -25.57 -2.57 -26.56
C PHE A 341 -25.14 -1.10 -26.47
N ALA A 342 -24.69 -0.62 -25.32
CA ALA A 342 -24.01 0.66 -25.25
C ALA A 342 -22.66 0.55 -25.97
N VAL A 343 -22.72 0.68 -27.29
CA VAL A 343 -21.56 0.68 -28.18
C VAL A 343 -20.79 1.98 -28.00
N ASN A 344 -19.48 1.86 -27.83
CA ASN A 344 -18.46 2.92 -27.82
C ASN A 344 -18.47 3.75 -26.53
N SER A 345 -17.94 3.17 -25.43
CA SER A 345 -17.54 3.96 -24.27
C SER A 345 -16.30 3.35 -23.63
N PHE A 346 -15.46 4.16 -23.00
CA PHE A 346 -14.22 3.70 -22.39
C PHE A 346 -14.45 2.55 -21.40
N SER A 347 -15.47 2.63 -20.54
CA SER A 347 -15.78 1.54 -19.60
C SER A 347 -16.20 0.24 -20.29
N ASP A 348 -16.97 0.34 -21.38
CA ASP A 348 -17.42 -0.83 -22.16
C ASP A 348 -16.24 -1.52 -22.87
N ASP A 349 -15.33 -0.71 -23.44
CA ASP A 349 -14.15 -1.21 -24.13
C ASP A 349 -13.14 -1.85 -23.15
N VAL A 350 -12.97 -1.28 -21.94
CA VAL A 350 -12.12 -1.91 -20.91
C VAL A 350 -12.72 -3.25 -20.50
N GLU A 351 -14.03 -3.30 -20.32
CA GLU A 351 -14.70 -4.52 -19.90
C GLU A 351 -14.64 -5.62 -20.97
N LYS A 352 -15.04 -5.32 -22.21
CA LYS A 352 -15.19 -6.33 -23.26
C LYS A 352 -13.87 -6.71 -23.92
N SER A 353 -13.06 -5.72 -24.28
CA SER A 353 -11.88 -5.93 -25.12
C SER A 353 -10.63 -6.29 -24.32
N SER A 354 -10.59 -5.89 -23.05
CA SER A 354 -9.40 -6.00 -22.20
C SER A 354 -9.60 -6.87 -20.95
N HIS A 355 -10.75 -6.78 -20.26
CA HIS A 355 -11.03 -7.58 -19.06
C HIS A 355 -11.65 -8.96 -19.35
N ASN A 356 -12.48 -9.08 -20.40
CA ASN A 356 -13.12 -10.33 -20.82
C ASN A 356 -12.47 -11.06 -22.02
N PRO A 357 -11.14 -11.01 -22.28
CA PRO A 357 -10.56 -11.70 -23.43
C PRO A 357 -10.74 -13.22 -23.24
N GLY A 358 -11.71 -13.79 -23.97
CA GLY A 358 -12.14 -15.19 -23.84
C GLY A 358 -13.60 -15.37 -24.24
#